data_AF-A0A7V1H6E2-F1
#
_entry.id   AF-A0A7V1H6E2-F1
#
_cell.length_a   1.000
_cell.length_b   1.000
_cell.length_c   1.000
_cell.angle_alpha   90.00
_cell.angle_beta   90.00
_cell.angle_gamma   90.00
#
_symmetry.space_group_name_H-M   'P 1'
#
loop_
_entity.id
_entity.type
_entity.pdbx_description
1 polymer ?
#
loop_
_entity_poly.entity_id
_entity_poly.type
_entity_poly.pdbx_seq_one_letter_code
_entity_poly.pdbx_strand_id
1 'polypeptide(L)'
;MDSYYGEMGATCLSVKPDAIKQRNFFNIRLVSEIDKEIVGMALLFGSNSGLESYNKNIKYFWHAFAFNPLRSLLFHLSLKKQLYLYLQYRKLLEKVSLSTGKVTVLSGISTWGIVSNDDSFRDLILSYELKAAPVRVHDACGLRLYYDEDQFADALVIIDPGKPETFRAEKDLKKIEL
;
A
#
# COMPACT_ATOMS: atom_id res chain seq x y z
N MET A 1 9.22 3.13 9.79
CA MET A 1 8.19 2.09 10.01
C MET A 1 8.10 1.95 11.51
N ASP A 2 6.93 2.24 12.07
CA ASP A 2 6.75 2.38 13.52
C ASP A 2 5.48 1.62 13.93
N SER A 3 5.48 1.08 15.14
CA SER A 3 4.40 0.32 15.76
C SER A 3 3.52 1.15 16.71
N TYR A 4 3.69 2.49 16.78
CA TYR A 4 2.68 3.55 17.09
C TYR A 4 3.10 4.61 18.13
N TYR A 5 2.63 5.86 17.95
CA TYR A 5 2.12 6.78 19.00
C TYR A 5 1.42 8.02 18.39
N GLY A 6 0.24 8.40 18.92
CA GLY A 6 -0.27 9.78 19.00
C GLY A 6 -1.19 10.33 17.88
N GLU A 7 -2.41 10.70 18.27
CA GLU A 7 -3.42 11.58 17.63
C GLU A 7 -3.52 11.64 16.11
N MET A 8 -4.34 10.75 15.54
CA MET A 8 -5.12 11.06 14.33
C MET A 8 -6.51 10.45 14.47
N GLY A 9 -7.49 11.29 14.82
CA GLY A 9 -8.91 10.94 15.02
C GLY A 9 -9.65 10.38 13.80
N ALA A 10 -8.94 10.05 12.72
CA ALA A 10 -9.50 9.48 11.49
C ALA A 10 -8.63 8.35 10.92
N THR A 11 -7.77 7.73 11.74
CA THR A 11 -6.99 6.57 11.29
C THR A 11 -7.92 5.38 11.08
N CYS A 12 -7.75 4.62 10.00
CA CYS A 12 -8.31 3.29 9.79
C CYS A 12 -7.75 2.27 10.81
N LEU A 13 -7.49 2.66 12.06
CA LEU A 13 -6.99 1.81 13.14
C LEU A 13 -7.58 2.18 14.51
N SER A 14 -8.27 3.32 14.63
CA SER A 14 -8.86 3.78 15.90
C SER A 14 -9.90 2.82 16.48
N VAL A 15 -10.60 2.09 15.60
CA VAL A 15 -11.65 1.10 15.96
C VAL A 15 -11.06 -0.30 16.24
N LYS A 16 -9.84 -0.60 15.77
CA LYS A 16 -9.15 -1.88 16.00
C LYS A 16 -7.70 -1.66 16.44
N PRO A 17 -7.45 -1.04 17.60
CA PRO A 17 -6.10 -0.74 18.07
C PRO A 17 -5.25 -2.00 18.29
N ASP A 18 -5.88 -3.13 18.62
CA ASP A 18 -5.18 -4.41 18.84
C ASP A 18 -4.58 -5.00 17.56
N ALA A 19 -5.06 -4.63 16.37
CA ALA A 19 -4.47 -5.08 15.11
C ALA A 19 -3.01 -4.61 14.96
N ILE A 20 -2.65 -3.47 15.57
CA ILE A 20 -1.30 -2.92 15.55
C ILE A 20 -0.33 -3.76 16.40
N LYS A 21 -0.84 -4.53 17.37
CA LYS A 21 -0.01 -5.44 18.19
C LYS A 21 0.47 -6.66 17.40
N GLN A 22 -0.08 -6.89 16.20
CA GLN A 22 0.35 -7.98 15.33
C GLN A 22 1.75 -7.66 14.76
N ARG A 23 2.71 -8.57 14.97
CA ARG A 23 4.13 -8.37 14.61
C ARG A 23 4.39 -8.16 13.11
N ASN A 24 3.43 -8.52 12.29
CA ASN A 24 3.44 -8.44 10.84
C ASN A 24 2.66 -7.23 10.30
N PHE A 25 2.18 -6.34 11.17
CA PHE A 25 1.41 -5.17 10.81
C PHE A 25 2.23 -3.89 11.00
N PHE A 26 2.28 -3.04 9.98
CA PHE A 26 3.11 -1.84 9.96
C PHE A 26 2.37 -0.63 9.42
N ASN A 27 2.58 0.51 10.08
CA ASN A 27 2.15 1.81 9.59
C ASN A 27 3.31 2.53 8.90
N ILE A 28 3.10 2.93 7.65
CA ILE A 28 4.01 3.75 6.86
C ILE A 28 3.49 5.18 6.92
N ARG A 29 4.24 6.07 7.59
CA ARG A 29 3.88 7.49 7.71
C ARG A 29 4.53 8.31 6.59
N LEU A 30 3.76 9.22 6.00
CA LEU A 30 4.27 10.32 5.18
C LEU A 30 4.41 11.55 6.07
N VAL A 31 5.60 12.15 6.08
CA VAL A 31 5.93 13.29 6.95
C VAL A 31 6.30 14.49 6.09
N SER A 32 5.70 15.65 6.37
CA SER A 32 6.11 16.92 5.78
C SER A 32 7.45 17.33 6.36
N GLU A 33 8.46 17.53 5.52
CA GLU A 33 9.76 18.02 5.99
C GLU A 33 9.71 19.48 6.43
N ILE A 34 8.74 20.25 5.92
CA ILE A 34 8.56 21.68 6.24
C ILE A 34 7.87 21.80 7.58
N ASP A 35 6.69 21.19 7.71
CA ASP A 35 5.84 21.35 8.89
C ASP A 35 6.24 20.41 10.04
N LYS A 36 7.09 19.40 9.75
CA LYS A 36 7.48 18.32 10.67
C LYS A 36 6.30 17.48 11.17
N GLU A 37 5.19 17.52 10.45
CA GLU A 37 3.95 16.81 10.78
C GLU A 37 3.73 15.58 9.91
N ILE A 38 2.97 14.61 10.44
CA ILE A 38 2.48 13.49 9.64
C ILE A 38 1.37 14.01 8.74
N VAL A 39 1.53 13.85 7.43
CA VAL A 39 0.58 14.32 6.42
C VAL A 39 -0.01 13.18 5.59
N GLY A 40 0.19 11.94 6.03
CA GLY A 40 -0.39 10.77 5.40
C GLY A 40 0.05 9.46 6.02
N MET A 41 -0.63 8.39 5.62
CA MET A 41 -0.27 7.04 6.00
C MET A 41 -0.51 6.01 4.88
N ALA A 42 0.08 4.84 5.02
CA ALA A 42 -0.27 3.60 4.34
C ALA A 42 -0.07 2.41 5.30
N LEU A 43 -0.73 1.30 5.02
CA LEU A 43 -0.64 0.08 5.83
C LEU A 43 0.05 -1.04 5.06
N LEU A 44 0.89 -1.78 5.78
CA LEU A 44 1.56 -2.97 5.28
C LEU A 44 1.31 -4.12 6.26
N PHE A 45 0.81 -5.25 5.75
CA PHE A 45 0.53 -6.43 6.57
C PHE A 45 1.10 -7.71 5.94
N GLY A 46 1.83 -8.51 6.70
CA GLY A 46 2.43 -9.75 6.22
C GLY A 46 1.50 -10.93 6.38
N SER A 47 1.00 -11.51 5.30
CA SER A 47 0.18 -12.73 5.35
C SER A 47 1.04 -13.98 5.19
N ASN A 48 0.58 -15.08 5.79
CA ASN A 48 1.11 -16.44 5.64
C ASN A 48 0.08 -17.41 5.04
N SER A 49 -1.02 -16.90 4.46
CA SER A 49 -2.05 -17.73 3.83
C SER A 49 -1.61 -18.38 2.52
N GLY A 50 -0.49 -17.92 1.94
CA GLY A 50 -0.05 -18.28 0.60
C GLY A 50 -0.76 -17.52 -0.52
N LEU A 51 -0.21 -17.60 -1.73
CA LEU A 51 -0.72 -16.92 -2.93
C LEU A 51 -0.63 -17.82 -4.16
N GLU A 52 -1.44 -18.88 -4.17
CA GLU A 52 -1.33 -19.99 -5.12
C GLU A 52 -1.72 -19.62 -6.55
N SER A 53 -2.70 -18.70 -6.70
CA SER A 53 -3.14 -18.21 -8.02
C SER A 53 -2.03 -17.49 -8.78
N TYR A 54 -1.03 -16.95 -8.07
CA TYR A 54 0.16 -16.35 -8.67
C TYR A 54 1.31 -17.35 -8.77
N ASN A 55 1.65 -18.01 -7.67
CA ASN A 55 2.69 -19.04 -7.62
C ASN A 55 2.50 -19.93 -6.38
N LYS A 56 2.31 -21.23 -6.59
CA LYS A 56 2.08 -22.25 -5.54
C LYS A 56 3.17 -22.30 -4.44
N ASN A 57 4.37 -21.80 -4.73
CA ASN A 57 5.50 -21.77 -3.80
C ASN A 57 5.50 -20.54 -2.88
N ILE A 58 4.67 -19.53 -3.15
CA ILE A 58 4.57 -18.36 -2.29
C ILE A 58 3.71 -18.72 -1.07
N LYS A 59 4.37 -18.83 0.07
CA LYS A 59 3.73 -19.06 1.38
C LYS A 59 3.55 -17.78 2.20
N TYR A 60 4.34 -16.74 1.89
CA TYR A 60 4.29 -15.46 2.59
C TYR A 60 4.31 -14.30 1.59
N PHE A 61 3.47 -13.30 1.82
CA PHE A 61 3.40 -12.09 1.00
C PHE A 61 2.98 -10.89 1.83
N TRP A 62 3.10 -9.70 1.26
CA TRP A 62 2.72 -8.45 1.89
C TRP A 62 1.45 -7.87 1.26
N HIS A 63 0.47 -7.53 2.08
CA HIS A 63 -0.64 -6.66 1.71
C HIS A 63 -0.23 -5.20 1.88
N ALA A 64 -0.35 -4.40 0.83
CA ALA A 64 -0.24 -2.96 0.89
C ALA A 64 -1.60 -2.32 0.57
N PHE A 65 -2.06 -1.41 1.43
CA PHE A 65 -3.38 -0.78 1.33
C PHE A 65 -3.46 0.51 2.16
N ALA A 66 -4.63 1.16 2.16
CA ALA A 66 -4.95 2.37 2.92
C ALA A 66 -3.96 3.54 2.70
N PHE A 67 -3.58 3.79 1.44
CA PHE A 67 -2.75 4.93 1.05
C PHE A 67 -3.54 6.23 1.18
N ASN A 68 -3.45 6.86 2.34
CA ASN A 68 -4.26 8.00 2.74
C ASN A 68 -3.39 9.19 3.17
N PRO A 69 -2.85 9.98 2.22
CA PRO A 69 -2.45 11.35 2.50
C PRO A 69 -3.63 12.20 3.00
N LEU A 70 -3.36 13.27 3.74
CA LEU A 70 -4.40 14.20 4.18
C LEU A 70 -5.15 14.76 2.97
N ARG A 71 -6.48 14.81 3.07
CA ARG A 71 -7.33 15.35 1.97
C ARG A 71 -6.99 16.80 1.65
N SER A 72 -6.69 17.62 2.67
CA SER A 72 -6.24 19.00 2.51
C SER A 72 -4.95 19.08 1.68
N LEU A 73 -4.02 18.13 1.86
CA LEU A 73 -2.83 18.03 1.03
C LEU A 73 -3.19 17.66 -0.40
N LEU A 74 -3.93 16.57 -0.61
CA LEU A 74 -4.27 16.08 -1.95
C LEU A 74 -5.00 17.13 -2.81
N PHE A 75 -5.93 17.88 -2.22
CA PHE A 75 -6.73 18.89 -2.89
C PHE A 75 -5.88 20.01 -3.52
N HIS A 76 -4.73 20.34 -2.93
CA HIS A 76 -3.83 21.38 -3.42
C HIS A 76 -2.73 20.86 -4.35
N LEU A 77 -2.66 19.54 -4.59
CA LEU A 77 -1.65 18.92 -5.42
C LEU A 77 -2.19 18.57 -6.82
N SER A 78 -1.37 18.84 -7.84
CA SER A 78 -1.62 18.31 -9.17
C SER A 78 -1.51 16.77 -9.20
N LEU A 79 -2.13 16.11 -10.17
CA LEU A 79 -2.03 14.64 -10.33
C LEU A 79 -0.57 14.16 -10.39
N LYS A 80 0.34 14.94 -11.00
CA LYS A 80 1.78 14.64 -11.02
C LYS A 80 2.37 14.59 -9.61
N LYS A 81 2.02 15.55 -8.74
CA LYS A 81 2.47 15.60 -7.34
C LYS A 81 1.77 14.55 -6.47
N GLN A 82 0.50 14.23 -6.74
CA GLN A 82 -0.17 13.11 -6.07
C GLN A 82 0.51 11.77 -6.42
N LEU A 83 0.82 11.53 -7.71
CA LEU A 83 1.59 10.36 -8.12
C LEU A 83 2.96 10.31 -7.45
N TYR A 84 3.65 11.44 -7.32
CA TYR A 84 4.89 11.51 -6.55
C TYR A 84 4.70 10.96 -5.12
N LEU A 85 3.65 11.37 -4.40
CA LEU A 85 3.36 10.86 -3.06
C LEU A 85 3.16 9.34 -3.05
N TYR A 86 2.37 8.81 -3.98
CA TYR A 86 2.18 7.36 -4.10
C TYR A 86 3.51 6.64 -4.34
N LEU A 87 4.33 7.16 -5.25
CA LEU A 87 5.63 6.56 -5.56
C LEU A 87 6.60 6.56 -4.38
N GLN A 88 6.49 7.51 -3.44
CA GLN A 88 7.27 7.45 -2.19
C GLN A 88 6.89 6.24 -1.33
N TYR A 89 5.59 5.97 -1.16
CA TYR A 89 5.14 4.74 -0.49
C TYR A 89 5.61 3.50 -1.24
N ARG A 90 5.37 3.46 -2.56
CA ARG A 90 5.75 2.34 -3.42
C ARG A 90 7.24 2.05 -3.38
N LYS A 91 8.09 3.07 -3.34
CA LYS A 91 9.56 2.93 -3.17
C LYS A 91 9.92 2.24 -1.86
N LEU A 92 9.21 2.54 -0.77
CA LEU A 92 9.42 1.84 0.50
C LEU A 92 8.98 0.38 0.40
N LEU A 93 7.82 0.12 -0.22
CA LEU A 93 7.32 -1.25 -0.44
C LEU A 93 8.31 -2.08 -1.28
N GLU A 94 8.89 -1.49 -2.32
CA GLU A 94 9.95 -2.13 -3.12
C GLU A 94 11.15 -2.52 -2.25
N LYS A 95 11.63 -1.63 -1.39
CA LYS A 95 12.71 -1.95 -0.44
C LYS A 95 12.33 -3.09 0.51
N VAL A 96 11.09 -3.11 1.02
CA VAL A 96 10.62 -4.18 1.91
C VAL A 96 10.53 -5.51 1.15
N SER A 97 9.93 -5.52 -0.05
CA SER A 97 9.86 -6.72 -0.88
C SER A 97 11.25 -7.27 -1.22
N LEU A 98 12.17 -6.41 -1.63
CA LEU A 98 13.53 -6.81 -1.97
C LEU A 98 14.27 -7.40 -0.76
N SER A 99 14.22 -6.72 0.39
CA SER A 99 14.92 -7.15 1.60
C SER A 99 14.34 -8.43 2.22
N THR A 100 13.04 -8.68 2.05
CA THR A 100 12.37 -9.85 2.62
C THR A 100 12.23 -11.02 1.64
N GLY A 101 12.50 -10.80 0.35
CA GLY A 101 12.27 -11.79 -0.70
C GLY A 101 10.80 -12.12 -0.93
N LYS A 102 9.87 -11.27 -0.45
CA LYS A 102 8.42 -11.52 -0.51
C LYS A 102 7.73 -10.62 -1.52
N VAL A 103 6.72 -11.18 -2.18
CA VAL A 103 5.81 -10.46 -3.07
C VAL A 103 4.98 -9.45 -2.26
N THR A 104 4.69 -8.29 -2.85
CA THR A 104 3.73 -7.31 -2.32
C THR A 104 2.53 -7.20 -3.26
N VAL A 105 1.33 -7.26 -2.69
CA VAL A 105 0.06 -7.10 -3.38
C VAL A 105 -0.64 -5.81 -2.95
N LEU A 106 -1.25 -5.10 -3.89
CA LEU A 106 -2.20 -4.03 -3.63
C LEU A 106 -3.56 -4.67 -3.35
N SER A 107 -4.02 -4.62 -2.10
CA SER A 107 -5.19 -5.39 -1.66
C SER A 107 -6.50 -4.65 -1.85
N GLY A 108 -7.59 -5.41 -2.00
CA GLY A 108 -8.96 -4.90 -2.03
C GLY A 108 -9.25 -3.94 -3.17
N ILE A 109 -8.74 -4.24 -4.36
CA ILE A 109 -8.87 -3.36 -5.53
C ILE A 109 -10.32 -3.19 -6.02
N SER A 110 -11.21 -4.13 -5.69
CA SER A 110 -12.64 -4.05 -6.00
C SER A 110 -13.49 -3.51 -4.86
N THR A 111 -12.89 -3.19 -3.71
CA THR A 111 -13.61 -2.70 -2.54
C THR A 111 -13.31 -1.23 -2.31
N TRP A 112 -14.36 -0.42 -2.29
CA TRP A 112 -14.25 1.01 -2.01
C TRP A 112 -13.61 1.24 -0.63
N GLY A 113 -12.70 2.22 -0.54
CA GLY A 113 -12.05 2.60 0.72
C GLY A 113 -10.85 1.73 1.16
N ILE A 114 -10.59 0.57 0.55
CA ILE A 114 -9.44 -0.26 0.96
C ILE A 114 -8.12 0.32 0.46
N VAL A 115 -8.01 0.61 -0.84
CA VAL A 115 -6.78 1.16 -1.42
C VAL A 115 -6.53 2.59 -0.92
N SER A 116 -7.57 3.42 -0.92
CA SER A 116 -7.56 4.81 -0.43
C SER A 116 -9.01 5.21 -0.12
N ASN A 117 -9.20 6.08 0.87
CA ASN A 117 -10.48 6.71 1.20
C ASN A 117 -10.80 7.91 0.29
N ASP A 118 -9.81 8.41 -0.46
CA ASP A 118 -10.01 9.39 -1.53
C ASP A 118 -10.11 8.68 -2.88
N ASP A 119 -11.25 8.85 -3.56
CA ASP A 119 -11.56 8.19 -4.85
C ASP A 119 -10.60 8.59 -5.96
N SER A 120 -10.28 9.88 -6.06
CA SER A 120 -9.40 10.39 -7.12
C SER A 120 -7.98 9.83 -6.96
N PHE A 121 -7.52 9.73 -5.71
CA PHE A 121 -6.23 9.16 -5.40
C PHE A 121 -6.20 7.64 -5.59
N ARG A 122 -7.29 6.93 -5.23
CA ARG A 122 -7.45 5.50 -5.53
C ARG A 122 -7.32 5.26 -7.04
N ASP A 123 -8.07 6.00 -7.84
CA ASP A 123 -8.12 5.81 -9.29
C ASP A 123 -6.76 6.11 -9.93
N LEU A 124 -6.03 7.10 -9.40
CA LEU A 124 -4.65 7.38 -9.78
C LEU A 124 -3.70 6.20 -9.47
N ILE A 125 -3.80 5.62 -8.27
CA ILE A 125 -3.00 4.45 -7.86
C ILE A 125 -3.30 3.26 -8.78
N LEU A 126 -4.58 2.91 -8.94
CA LEU A 126 -4.99 1.79 -9.79
C LEU A 126 -4.57 2.00 -11.24
N SER A 127 -4.73 3.20 -11.78
CA SER A 127 -4.30 3.54 -13.14
C SER A 127 -2.79 3.41 -13.32
N TYR A 128 -2.00 3.80 -12.32
CA TYR A 128 -0.55 3.62 -12.36
C TYR A 128 -0.15 2.14 -12.29
N GLU A 129 -0.78 1.35 -11.43
CA GLU A 129 -0.54 -0.09 -11.29
C GLU A 129 -0.93 -0.85 -12.55
N LEU A 130 -2.13 -0.64 -13.06
CA LEU A 130 -2.64 -1.34 -14.24
C LEU A 130 -1.83 -1.10 -15.51
N LYS A 131 -1.14 0.04 -15.65
CA LYS A 131 -0.23 0.32 -16.78
C LYS A 131 0.92 -0.69 -16.90
N ALA A 132 1.31 -1.34 -15.81
CA ALA A 132 2.36 -2.36 -15.82
C ALA A 132 1.82 -3.77 -16.13
N ALA A 133 0.52 -3.90 -16.45
CA ALA A 133 -0.17 -5.17 -16.62
C ALA A 133 0.10 -6.17 -15.44
N PRO A 134 -0.16 -5.76 -14.18
CA PRO A 134 0.08 -6.59 -13.01
C PRO A 134 -0.83 -7.82 -13.04
N VAL A 135 -0.39 -8.90 -12.41
CA VAL A 135 -1.24 -10.09 -12.26
C VAL A 135 -2.28 -9.83 -11.19
N ARG A 136 -3.55 -9.98 -11.55
CA ARG A 136 -4.67 -9.97 -10.61
C ARG A 136 -4.80 -11.34 -9.96
N VAL A 137 -5.03 -11.34 -8.65
CA VAL A 137 -5.19 -12.52 -7.80
C VAL A 137 -6.47 -12.37 -6.99
N HIS A 138 -7.08 -13.49 -6.62
CA HIS A 138 -8.35 -13.52 -5.88
C HIS A 138 -8.26 -14.30 -4.56
N ASP A 139 -7.05 -14.78 -4.21
CA ASP A 139 -6.75 -15.63 -3.06
C ASP A 139 -5.77 -14.96 -2.08
N ALA A 140 -5.63 -13.63 -2.13
CA ALA A 140 -4.80 -12.88 -1.19
C ALA A 140 -5.47 -12.77 0.19
N CYS A 141 -5.61 -13.89 0.90
CA CYS A 141 -6.30 -13.95 2.20
C CYS A 141 -5.35 -13.64 3.39
N GLY A 142 -5.87 -13.73 4.62
CA GLY A 142 -5.10 -13.59 5.86
C GLY A 142 -5.20 -12.24 6.55
N LEU A 143 -5.92 -11.28 5.96
CA LEU A 143 -6.15 -9.96 6.54
C LEU A 143 -7.66 -9.75 6.79
N ARG A 144 -8.03 -9.55 8.06
CA ARG A 144 -9.37 -9.10 8.46
C ARG A 144 -9.27 -7.90 9.39
N LEU A 145 -9.56 -6.72 8.86
CA LEU A 145 -9.47 -5.46 9.59
C LEU A 145 -10.85 -4.80 9.69
N TYR A 146 -11.17 -3.81 8.86
CA TYR A 146 -12.49 -3.16 8.81
C TYR A 146 -13.48 -3.89 7.93
N TYR A 147 -12.92 -4.54 6.92
CA TYR A 147 -13.62 -5.29 5.90
C TYR A 147 -13.40 -6.78 6.18
N ASP A 148 -14.30 -7.60 5.64
CA ASP A 148 -14.12 -9.04 5.67
C ASP A 148 -12.96 -9.47 4.75
N GLU A 149 -12.43 -10.66 4.99
CA GLU A 149 -11.18 -11.13 4.36
C GLU A 149 -11.30 -11.24 2.83
N ASP A 150 -12.46 -11.66 2.34
CA ASP A 150 -12.79 -11.76 0.92
C ASP A 150 -12.69 -10.40 0.21
N GLN A 151 -12.98 -9.32 0.92
CA GLN A 151 -12.88 -7.96 0.38
C GLN A 151 -11.42 -7.51 0.17
N PHE A 152 -10.46 -8.12 0.89
CA PHE A 152 -9.02 -7.90 0.68
C PHE A 152 -8.41 -8.88 -0.33
N ALA A 153 -9.03 -10.05 -0.50
CA ALA A 153 -8.50 -11.16 -1.29
C ALA A 153 -8.35 -10.86 -2.78
N ASP A 154 -9.20 -9.99 -3.33
CA ASP A 154 -9.04 -9.49 -4.68
C ASP A 154 -7.99 -8.37 -4.74
N ALA A 155 -6.86 -8.66 -5.37
CA ALA A 155 -5.66 -7.86 -5.29
C ALA A 155 -4.86 -7.84 -6.61
N LEU A 156 -3.92 -6.90 -6.72
CA LEU A 156 -2.91 -6.88 -7.79
C LEU A 156 -1.54 -7.22 -7.21
N VAL A 157 -0.80 -8.13 -7.83
CA VAL A 157 0.62 -8.33 -7.54
C VAL A 157 1.40 -7.15 -8.12
N ILE A 158 1.82 -6.22 -7.25
CA ILE A 158 2.48 -4.98 -7.68
C ILE A 158 4.00 -5.06 -7.65
N ILE A 159 4.58 -5.88 -6.76
CA ILE A 159 6.04 -6.06 -6.63
C ILE A 159 6.35 -7.54 -6.45
N ASP A 160 7.26 -8.06 -7.27
CA ASP A 160 7.78 -9.41 -7.17
C ASP A 160 9.32 -9.40 -7.22
N PRO A 161 10.02 -9.80 -6.13
CA PRO A 161 11.48 -9.89 -6.09
C PRO A 161 12.12 -10.77 -7.16
N GLY A 162 11.39 -11.74 -7.70
CA GLY A 162 11.83 -12.56 -8.83
C GLY A 162 11.72 -11.87 -10.20
N LYS A 163 11.09 -10.69 -10.27
CA LYS A 163 10.80 -9.94 -11.49
C LYS A 163 11.29 -8.49 -11.37
N PRO A 164 12.56 -8.20 -11.75
CA PRO A 164 13.17 -6.89 -11.62
C PRO A 164 12.37 -5.75 -12.27
N GLU A 165 11.62 -6.03 -13.33
CA GLU A 165 10.75 -5.07 -14.02
C GLU A 165 9.63 -4.51 -13.14
N THR A 166 9.28 -5.18 -12.04
CA THR A 166 8.30 -4.70 -11.06
C THR A 166 8.86 -3.64 -10.11
N PHE A 167 10.18 -3.41 -10.10
CA PHE A 167 10.84 -2.38 -9.28
C PHE A 167 11.01 -1.10 -10.10
N ARG A 168 10.00 -0.22 -10.03
CA ARG A 168 9.88 0.92 -10.95
C ARG A 168 9.77 2.26 -10.25
N ALA A 169 9.50 2.31 -8.95
CA ALA A 169 9.26 3.55 -8.24
C ALA A 169 10.43 4.54 -8.38
N GLU A 170 11.68 4.10 -8.18
CA GLU A 170 12.83 4.99 -8.32
C GLU A 170 13.02 5.52 -9.75
N LYS A 171 12.81 4.67 -10.75
CA LYS A 171 12.90 5.07 -12.16
C LYS A 171 11.83 6.09 -12.51
N ASP A 172 10.61 5.88 -12.02
CA ASP A 172 9.48 6.76 -12.34
C ASP A 172 9.53 8.07 -11.54
N LEU A 173 10.02 8.04 -10.29
CA LEU A 173 10.28 9.25 -9.50
C LEU A 173 11.24 10.20 -10.21
N LYS A 174 12.30 9.69 -10.86
CA LYS A 174 13.25 10.51 -11.61
C LYS A 174 12.62 11.25 -12.80
N LYS A 175 11.48 10.78 -13.31
CA LYS A 175 10.75 11.43 -14.41
C LYS A 175 9.79 12.51 -13.91
N ILE A 176 9.52 12.53 -12.60
CA ILE A 176 8.69 13.55 -11.98
C ILE A 176 9.60 14.71 -11.60
N GLU A 177 9.74 15.68 -12.50
CA GLU A 177 10.26 17.00 -12.14
C GLU A 177 9.29 17.67 -11.16
N LEU A 178 9.78 18.01 -9.96
CA LEU A 178 9.03 18.72 -8.92
C LEU A 178 9.24 20.23 -8.98
#